data_AF-A0A497LEP6-F1
#
_entry.id   AF-A0A497LEP6-F1
#
_cell.length_a   1.000
_cell.length_b   1.000
_cell.length_c   1.000
_cell.angle_alpha   90.00
_cell.angle_beta   90.00
_cell.angle_gamma   90.00
#
_symmetry.space_group_name_H-M   'P 1'
#
loop_
_entity.id
_entity.type
_entity.pdbx_description
1 polymer ?
#
loop_
_entity_poly.entity_id
_entity_poly.type
_entity_poly.pdbx_seq_one_letter_code
_entity_poly.pdbx_strand_id
1 'polypeptide(L)'
;MKEFNPEDFVETQVKKIREIMGREKALIAVSGGVDSSTCAVLTHIAIGENLVCVILDDAFMREGEPEKVAETLSKPPLNLPVKIEHVQERFLSVLEGLRD
;
A
#
# COMPACT_ATOMS: atom_id res chain seq x y z
N MET A 1 -25.60 -21.03 8.36
CA MET A 1 -24.54 -20.32 7.61
C MET A 1 -23.22 -20.66 8.25
N LYS A 2 -22.14 -20.86 7.48
CA LYS A 2 -20.81 -20.94 8.09
C LYS A 2 -20.47 -19.55 8.65
N GLU A 3 -20.03 -19.51 9.89
CA GLU A 3 -19.51 -18.30 10.52
C GLU A 3 -18.21 -17.88 9.82
N PHE A 4 -18.00 -16.57 9.68
CA PHE A 4 -16.79 -16.04 9.07
C PHE A 4 -15.62 -16.14 10.05
N ASN A 5 -14.51 -16.71 9.62
CA ASN A 5 -13.25 -16.77 10.35
C ASN A 5 -12.21 -15.90 9.63
N PRO A 6 -11.79 -14.75 10.21
CA PRO A 6 -10.79 -13.87 9.61
C PRO A 6 -9.44 -14.54 9.37
N GLU A 7 -8.98 -15.40 10.28
CA GLU A 7 -7.70 -16.11 10.18
C GLU A 7 -7.71 -17.07 8.98
N ASP A 8 -8.76 -17.87 8.83
CA ASP A 8 -8.94 -18.77 7.69
C ASP A 8 -9.00 -17.98 6.36
N PHE A 9 -9.62 -16.80 6.38
CA PHE A 9 -9.69 -15.92 5.22
C PHE A 9 -8.29 -15.43 4.83
N VAL A 10 -7.51 -14.93 5.77
CA VAL A 10 -6.14 -14.45 5.52
C VAL A 10 -5.28 -15.57 4.94
N GLU A 11 -5.27 -16.75 5.55
CA GLU A 11 -4.50 -17.91 5.06
C GLU A 11 -4.90 -18.27 3.62
N THR A 12 -6.21 -18.30 3.35
CA THR A 12 -6.74 -18.61 2.02
C THR A 12 -6.33 -17.57 0.98
N GLN A 13 -6.38 -16.27 1.31
CA GLN A 13 -6.00 -15.21 0.36
C GLN A 13 -4.49 -15.18 0.12
N VAL A 14 -3.67 -15.31 1.16
CA VAL A 14 -2.21 -15.36 1.04
C VAL A 14 -1.78 -16.50 0.12
N LYS A 15 -2.39 -17.68 0.29
CA LYS A 15 -2.11 -18.83 -0.58
C LYS A 15 -2.48 -18.54 -2.04
N LYS A 16 -3.67 -18.00 -2.29
CA LYS A 16 -4.12 -17.64 -3.65
C LYS A 16 -3.21 -16.62 -4.31
N ILE A 17 -2.83 -15.55 -3.59
CA ILE A 17 -1.92 -14.52 -4.11
C ILE A 17 -0.58 -15.17 -4.49
N ARG A 18 -0.02 -16.03 -3.62
CA ARG A 18 1.24 -16.72 -3.90
C ARG A 18 1.15 -17.63 -5.12
N GLU A 19 0.06 -18.37 -5.28
CA GLU A 19 -0.18 -19.25 -6.44
C GLU A 19 -0.29 -18.46 -7.76
N ILE A 20 -1.00 -17.33 -7.74
CA ILE A 20 -1.18 -16.48 -8.93
C ILE A 20 0.12 -15.78 -9.31
N MET A 21 0.82 -15.20 -8.33
CA MET A 21 2.01 -14.37 -8.57
C MET A 21 3.27 -15.20 -8.84
N GLY A 22 3.38 -16.41 -8.28
CA GLY A 22 4.57 -17.24 -8.39
C GLY A 22 5.83 -16.51 -7.89
N ARG A 23 6.70 -16.11 -8.82
CA ARG A 23 7.96 -15.36 -8.55
C ARG A 23 7.96 -13.95 -9.12
N GLU A 24 6.83 -13.49 -9.66
CA GLU A 24 6.73 -12.15 -10.22
C GLU A 24 6.76 -11.07 -9.14
N LYS A 25 6.95 -9.83 -9.57
CA LYS A 25 6.91 -8.66 -8.71
C LYS A 25 5.54 -8.01 -8.77
N ALA A 26 5.11 -7.43 -7.65
CA ALA A 26 3.90 -6.61 -7.59
C ALA A 26 4.26 -5.18 -7.17
N LEU A 27 3.46 -4.22 -7.65
CA LEU A 27 3.48 -2.84 -7.19
C LEU A 27 2.11 -2.48 -6.64
N ILE A 28 2.07 -1.89 -5.45
CA ILE A 28 0.85 -1.38 -4.84
C ILE A 28 1.06 0.09 -4.50
N ALA A 29 0.16 0.94 -5.01
CA ALA A 29 0.02 2.30 -4.51
C ALA A 29 -0.68 2.25 -3.15
N VAL A 30 -0.02 2.77 -2.12
CA VAL A 30 -0.56 2.82 -0.76
C VAL A 30 -0.88 4.27 -0.42
N SER A 31 -2.09 4.53 0.06
CA SER A 31 -2.53 5.88 0.46
C SER A 31 -2.55 6.08 1.98
N GLY A 32 -2.36 5.00 2.75
CA GLY A 32 -2.66 4.97 4.19
C GLY A 32 -4.12 4.64 4.52
N GLY A 33 -4.98 4.52 3.50
CA GLY A 33 -6.33 3.98 3.66
C GLY A 33 -6.32 2.49 4.01
N VAL A 34 -7.38 2.04 4.70
CA VAL A 34 -7.51 0.66 5.21
C VAL A 34 -7.38 -0.36 4.08
N ASP A 35 -8.08 -0.16 2.97
CA ASP A 35 -8.10 -1.12 1.86
C ASP A 35 -6.71 -1.35 1.25
N SER A 36 -6.04 -0.27 0.83
CA SER A 36 -4.70 -0.36 0.23
C SER A 36 -3.66 -0.94 1.19
N SER A 37 -3.77 -0.60 2.48
CA SER A 37 -2.87 -1.10 3.52
C SER A 37 -3.09 -2.59 3.76
N THR A 38 -4.34 -3.05 3.87
CA THR A 38 -4.67 -4.48 4.01
C THR A 38 -4.21 -5.29 2.80
N CYS A 39 -4.44 -4.79 1.58
CA CYS A 39 -3.94 -5.43 0.36
C CYS A 39 -2.41 -5.54 0.35
N ALA A 40 -1.70 -4.47 0.73
CA ALA A 40 -0.24 -4.47 0.82
C ALA A 40 0.28 -5.52 1.81
N VAL A 41 -0.32 -5.61 3.00
CA VAL A 41 0.07 -6.59 4.04
C VAL A 41 -0.16 -8.03 3.56
N LEU A 42 -1.35 -8.35 3.04
CA LEU A 42 -1.65 -9.70 2.54
C LEU A 42 -0.69 -10.11 1.41
N THR A 43 -0.40 -9.18 0.50
CA THR A 43 0.51 -9.41 -0.61
C THR A 43 1.95 -9.60 -0.11
N HIS A 44 2.41 -8.81 0.84
CA HIS A 44 3.75 -8.94 1.41
C HIS A 44 3.94 -10.26 2.15
N ILE A 45 2.94 -10.74 2.90
CA ILE A 45 2.98 -12.08 3.50
C ILE A 45 3.09 -13.16 2.40
N ALA A 46 2.43 -12.96 1.26
CA ALA A 46 2.44 -13.92 0.16
C ALA A 46 3.78 -13.96 -0.60
N ILE A 47 4.36 -12.81 -0.94
CA ILE A 47 5.49 -12.70 -1.89
C ILE A 47 6.75 -11.98 -1.34
N GLY A 48 6.71 -11.47 -0.12
CA GLY A 48 7.85 -10.83 0.56
C GLY A 48 8.41 -9.62 -0.20
N GLU A 49 9.73 -9.63 -0.41
CA GLU A 49 10.52 -8.58 -1.07
C GLU A 49 10.20 -8.38 -2.57
N ASN A 50 9.39 -9.25 -3.18
CA ASN A 50 8.90 -9.05 -4.53
C ASN A 50 7.77 -8.00 -4.61
N LEU A 51 7.24 -7.55 -3.48
CA LEU A 51 6.32 -6.42 -3.41
C LEU A 51 7.10 -5.11 -3.36
N VAL A 52 6.60 -4.10 -4.08
CA VAL A 52 7.01 -2.69 -3.93
C VAL A 52 5.77 -1.89 -3.55
N CYS A 53 5.84 -1.17 -2.43
CA CYS A 53 4.78 -0.25 -2.02
C CYS A 53 5.22 1.19 -2.30
N VAL A 54 4.35 1.99 -2.91
CA VAL A 54 4.64 3.41 -3.22
C VAL A 54 3.52 4.29 -2.66
N ILE A 55 3.89 5.33 -1.90
CA ILE A 55 3.03 6.45 -1.54
C ILE A 55 3.37 7.59 -2.51
N LEU A 56 2.35 8.16 -3.15
CA LEU A 56 2.50 9.38 -3.94
C LEU A 56 2.15 10.57 -3.05
N ASP A 57 3.15 11.35 -2.67
CA ASP A 57 2.91 12.63 -1.98
C ASP A 57 2.64 13.71 -3.04
N ASP A 58 1.37 14.01 -3.24
CA ASP A 58 0.83 14.88 -4.28
C ASP A 58 0.51 16.30 -3.81
N ALA A 59 0.91 16.66 -2.58
CA ALA A 59 0.63 17.93 -1.89
C ALA A 59 -0.78 18.04 -1.28
N PHE A 60 -1.64 17.02 -1.39
CA PHE A 60 -3.01 17.05 -0.88
C PHE A 60 -3.24 16.15 0.34
N MET A 61 -2.20 15.48 0.81
CA MET A 61 -2.23 14.75 2.08
C MET A 61 -2.20 15.72 3.27
N ARG A 62 -2.57 15.23 4.46
CA ARG A 62 -2.48 16.03 5.69
C ARG A 62 -1.00 16.26 6.06
N GLU A 63 -0.77 17.27 6.89
CA GLU A 63 0.58 17.62 7.37
C GLU A 63 1.31 16.41 7.97
N GLY A 64 2.46 16.06 7.39
CA GLY A 64 3.31 14.94 7.80
C GLY A 64 2.69 13.54 7.63
N GLU A 65 1.54 13.44 6.93
CA GLU A 65 0.86 12.18 6.71
C GLU A 65 1.66 11.18 5.86
N PRO A 66 2.29 11.56 4.73
CA PRO A 66 3.08 10.62 3.92
C PRO A 66 4.15 9.89 4.76
N GLU A 67 4.91 10.63 5.56
CA GLU A 67 5.98 10.11 6.41
C GLU A 67 5.42 9.20 7.51
N LYS A 68 4.35 9.62 8.18
CA LYS A 68 3.71 8.85 9.25
C LYS A 68 3.13 7.53 8.74
N VAL A 69 2.51 7.54 7.55
CA VAL A 69 2.00 6.33 6.91
C VAL A 69 3.15 5.41 6.53
N ALA A 70 4.19 5.92 5.86
CA ALA A 70 5.36 5.13 5.50
C ALA A 70 6.03 4.50 6.73
N GLU A 71 6.20 5.28 7.81
CA GLU A 71 6.80 4.83 9.06
C GLU A 71 5.97 3.72 9.71
N THR A 72 4.64 3.88 9.76
CA THR A 72 3.74 2.89 10.38
C THR A 72 3.77 1.56 9.62
N LEU A 73 3.77 1.60 8.29
CA LEU A 73 3.74 0.41 7.45
C LEU A 73 5.10 -0.29 7.34
N SER A 74 6.20 0.45 7.45
CA SER A 74 7.55 -0.11 7.33
C SER A 74 8.09 -0.70 8.64
N LYS A 75 7.46 -0.39 9.78
CA LYS A 75 7.89 -0.90 11.10
C LYS A 75 7.34 -2.30 11.40
N PRO A 76 7.97 -3.04 12.33
CA PRO A 76 7.39 -4.27 12.86
C PRO A 76 6.00 -4.02 13.44
N PRO A 77 5.06 -4.97 13.25
CA PRO A 77 5.24 -6.28 12.63
C PRO A 77 5.07 -6.32 11.10
N LEU A 78 4.72 -5.20 10.45
CA LEU A 78 4.30 -5.18 9.05
C LEU A 78 5.48 -5.25 8.07
N ASN A 79 6.56 -4.52 8.35
CA ASN A 79 7.83 -4.53 7.59
C ASN A 79 7.65 -4.33 6.07
N LEU A 80 6.65 -3.54 5.63
CA LEU A 80 6.39 -3.34 4.21
C LEU A 80 7.52 -2.55 3.54
N PRO A 81 7.93 -2.90 2.30
CA PRO A 81 8.92 -2.16 1.52
C PRO A 81 8.29 -0.89 0.90
N VAL A 82 8.04 0.13 1.73
CA VAL A 82 7.38 1.37 1.33
C VAL A 82 8.39 2.42 0.85
N LYS A 83 8.07 3.08 -0.26
CA LYS A 83 8.76 4.27 -0.77
C LYS A 83 7.77 5.43 -0.86
N ILE A 84 8.22 6.62 -0.49
CA ILE A 84 7.49 7.85 -0.77
C ILE A 84 8.08 8.43 -2.06
N GLU A 85 7.22 8.69 -3.03
CA GLU A 85 7.56 9.43 -4.24
C GLU A 85 6.94 10.82 -4.14
N HIS A 86 7.78 11.84 -4.16
CA HIS A 86 7.39 13.24 -4.03
C HIS A 86 7.01 13.80 -5.41
N VAL A 87 5.71 14.02 -5.63
CA VAL A 87 5.15 14.47 -6.91
C VAL A 87 4.37 15.78 -6.80
N GLN A 88 4.50 16.49 -5.69
CA GLN A 88 3.81 17.75 -5.36
C GLN A 88 3.90 18.77 -6.51
N GLU A 89 5.12 19.07 -6.98
CA GLU A 89 5.35 20.06 -8.06
C GLU A 89 4.60 19.70 -9.36
N ARG A 90 4.54 18.41 -9.68
CA ARG A 90 3.82 17.93 -10.86
C ARG A 90 2.32 18.16 -10.72
N PHE A 91 1.76 17.91 -9.54
CA PHE A 91 0.33 18.09 -9.32
C PHE A 91 -0.04 19.57 -9.24
N LEU A 92 0.72 20.37 -8.49
CA LEU A 92 0.47 21.80 -8.32
C LEU A 92 0.58 22.56 -9.65
N SER A 93 1.56 22.24 -10.49
CA SER A 93 1.72 22.87 -11.82
C SER A 93 0.54 22.60 -12.76
N VAL A 94 -0.04 21.40 -12.73
CA VAL A 94 -1.19 21.05 -13.58
C VAL A 94 -2.48 21.74 -13.11
N LEU A 95 -2.57 22.09 -11.83
CA LEU A 95 -3.73 22.75 -11.24
C LEU A 95 -3.65 24.29 -11.30
N GLU A 96 -2.53 24.84 -11.77
CA GLU A 96 -2.33 26.28 -11.85
C GLU A 96 -3.43 26.97 -12.69
N GLY A 97 -4.08 27.96 -12.09
CA GLY A 97 -5.11 28.76 -12.78
C GLY A 97 -6.49 28.11 -12.88
N LEU A 98 -6.67 26.86 -12.45
CA LEU A 98 -7.99 26.24 -12.36
C LEU A 98 -8.83 26.88 -11.25
N ARG A 99 -10.11 27.13 -11.54
CA ARG A 99 -11.10 27.72 -10.63
C ARG A 99 -12.47 27.10 -10.92
N ASP A 100 -13.28 26.97 -9.88
CA ASP A 100 -14.70 26.58 -9.97
C ASP A 100 -15.59 27.72 -10.49
#